data_AF-A0A813DL25-F1
#
_entry.id   AF-A0A813DL25-F1
#
_cell.length_a   1.000
_cell.length_b   1.000
_cell.length_c   1.000
_cell.angle_alpha   90.00
_cell.angle_beta   90.00
_cell.angle_gamma   90.00
#
_symmetry.space_group_name_H-M   'P 1'
#
loop_
_entity.id
_entity.type
_entity.pdbx_description
1 polymer ?
#
loop_
_entity_poly.entity_id
_entity_poly.type
_entity_poly.pdbx_seq_one_letter_code
_entity_poly.pdbx_strand_id
1 'polypeptide(L)'
;ERAAPTNGSVPSCALVVGTHFNLAHWQWVERMQGDVRQLAKRIGSHVQGGSCVVCNTPWNPDVESHLLSLEHFNMLSSRTAEHIPAAAMADKSILASGAWVQSFPAGEKFNHITGALC
;
A
#
# COMPACT_ATOMS: atom_id res chain seq x y z
N GLU A 1 56.10 30.63 -14.97
CA GLU A 1 54.93 29.74 -15.13
C GLU A 1 55.02 28.60 -14.13
N ARG A 2 54.03 28.48 -13.24
CA ARG A 2 53.77 27.27 -12.44
C ARG A 2 52.42 27.45 -11.73
N ALA A 3 51.40 26.76 -12.24
CA ALA A 3 50.07 26.70 -11.67
C ALA A 3 50.06 25.82 -10.41
N ALA A 4 49.32 26.25 -9.38
CA ALA A 4 49.00 25.45 -8.20
C ALA A 4 47.56 24.92 -8.31
N PRO A 5 47.28 23.70 -7.83
CA PRO A 5 46.08 22.96 -8.18
C PRO A 5 44.82 23.53 -7.51
N THR A 6 43.75 23.61 -8.30
CA THR A 6 42.40 23.93 -7.88
C THR A 6 41.88 22.86 -6.91
N ASN A 7 41.32 23.32 -5.79
CA ASN A 7 40.58 22.51 -4.83
C ASN A 7 39.53 21.66 -5.57
N GLY A 8 39.80 20.36 -5.65
CA GLY A 8 38.82 19.38 -6.09
C GLY A 8 37.64 19.41 -5.13
N SER A 9 36.49 19.87 -5.63
CA SER A 9 35.21 19.66 -4.96
C SER A 9 35.00 18.15 -4.88
N VAL A 10 35.16 17.59 -3.69
CA VAL A 10 34.71 16.23 -3.38
C VAL A 10 33.19 16.25 -3.60
N PRO A 11 32.60 15.34 -4.41
CA PRO A 11 31.16 15.22 -4.45
C PRO A 11 30.75 14.81 -3.03
N SER A 12 30.11 15.74 -2.31
CA SER A 12 29.42 15.41 -1.07
C SER A 12 28.44 14.31 -1.43
N CYS A 13 28.73 13.10 -0.98
CA CYS A 13 27.72 12.09 -0.75
C CYS A 13 26.72 12.75 0.20
N ALA A 14 25.70 13.39 -0.38
CA ALA A 14 24.55 13.87 0.36
C ALA A 14 24.00 12.62 1.04
N LEU A 15 24.29 12.52 2.34
CA LEU A 15 23.67 11.60 3.25
C LEU A 15 22.16 11.73 3.02
N VAL A 16 21.58 10.75 2.34
CA VAL A 16 20.15 10.53 2.36
C VAL A 16 19.84 10.23 3.82
N VAL A 17 19.45 11.26 4.56
CA VAL A 17 19.02 11.13 5.94
C VAL A 17 17.84 10.17 5.92
N GLY A 18 18.05 9.04 6.60
CA GLY A 18 17.35 7.78 6.41
C GLY A 18 15.84 7.90 6.28
N THR A 19 15.33 7.51 5.11
CA THR A 19 14.04 6.85 5.08
C THR A 19 14.20 5.56 5.89
N HIS A 20 13.59 5.50 7.07
CA HIS A 20 13.60 4.29 7.88
C HIS A 20 13.11 3.12 7.02
N PHE A 21 13.95 2.09 6.87
CA PHE A 21 13.57 0.88 6.15
C PHE A 21 12.41 0.21 6.89
N ASN A 22 11.24 0.16 6.25
CA ASN A 22 10.06 -0.49 6.81
C ASN A 22 10.02 -1.95 6.35
N LEU A 23 10.53 -2.86 7.18
CA LEU A 23 10.57 -4.30 6.89
C LEU A 23 9.18 -4.88 6.63
N ALA A 24 8.15 -4.44 7.37
CA ALA A 24 6.78 -4.94 7.20
C ALA A 24 6.20 -4.53 5.84
N HIS A 25 6.42 -3.28 5.43
CA HIS A 25 6.03 -2.80 4.10
C HIS A 25 6.77 -3.55 3.00
N TRP A 26 8.09 -3.75 3.13
CA TRP A 26 8.87 -4.51 2.15
C TRP A 26 8.35 -5.96 1.99
N GLN A 27 8.12 -6.67 3.10
CA GLN A 27 7.56 -8.03 3.07
C GLN A 27 6.17 -8.09 2.45
N TRP A 28 5.35 -7.05 2.69
CA TRP A 28 4.04 -6.93 2.08
C TRP A 28 4.14 -6.68 0.57
N VAL A 29 5.05 -5.81 0.11
CA VAL A 29 5.29 -5.58 -1.33
C VAL A 29 5.69 -6.89 -2.02
N GLU A 30 6.69 -7.59 -1.50
CA GLU A 30 7.16 -8.88 -2.05
C GLU A 30 6.02 -9.90 -2.19
N ARG A 31 5.11 -9.93 -1.21
CA ARG A 31 3.96 -10.84 -1.24
C ARG A 31 2.86 -10.40 -2.20
N MET A 32 2.55 -9.10 -2.23
CA MET A 32 1.36 -8.58 -2.90
C MET A 32 1.63 -8.18 -4.35
N GLN A 33 2.89 -8.03 -4.77
CA GLN A 33 3.24 -7.49 -6.09
C GLN A 33 2.54 -8.23 -7.24
N GLY A 34 2.49 -9.57 -7.19
CA GLY A 34 1.83 -10.38 -8.20
C GLY A 34 0.32 -10.14 -8.30
N ASP A 35 -0.34 -10.03 -7.15
CA ASP A 35 -1.80 -9.83 -7.08
C ASP A 35 -2.17 -8.39 -7.43
N VAL A 36 -1.40 -7.40 -6.94
CA VAL A 36 -1.60 -5.99 -7.24
C VAL A 36 -1.42 -5.71 -8.72
N ARG A 37 -0.41 -6.31 -9.37
CA ARG A 37 -0.23 -6.16 -10.82
C ARG A 37 -1.42 -6.70 -11.61
N GLN A 38 -1.96 -7.85 -11.21
CA GLN A 38 -3.15 -8.42 -11.85
C GLN A 38 -4.38 -7.54 -11.63
N LEU A 39 -4.55 -7.01 -10.42
CA LEU A 39 -5.64 -6.10 -10.09
C LEU A 39 -5.53 -4.80 -10.89
N ALA A 40 -4.36 -4.17 -10.92
CA ALA A 40 -4.10 -2.93 -11.67
C ALA A 40 -4.45 -3.08 -13.15
N LYS A 41 -4.14 -4.23 -13.77
CA LYS A 41 -4.54 -4.53 -15.15
C LYS A 41 -6.05 -4.61 -15.34
N ARG A 42 -6.79 -5.12 -14.35
CA ARG A 42 -8.25 -5.27 -14.41
C ARG A 42 -8.98 -3.96 -14.16
N ILE A 43 -8.49 -3.14 -13.23
CA ILE A 43 -9.19 -1.92 -12.79
C ILE A 43 -8.66 -0.64 -13.44
N GLY A 44 -7.49 -0.67 -14.08
CA GLY A 44 -6.82 0.52 -14.61
C GLY A 44 -7.68 1.38 -15.54
N SER A 45 -8.55 0.77 -16.35
CA SER A 45 -9.52 1.49 -17.19
C SER A 45 -10.77 1.95 -16.43
N HIS A 46 -11.09 1.33 -15.31
CA HIS A 46 -12.32 1.56 -14.52
C HIS A 46 -12.14 2.57 -13.39
N VAL A 47 -10.90 2.87 -13.00
CA VAL A 47 -10.60 3.79 -11.89
C VAL A 47 -10.68 5.28 -12.27
N GLN A 48 -10.89 5.61 -13.55
CA GLN A 48 -10.96 7.00 -14.01
C GLN A 48 -12.13 7.73 -13.33
N GLY A 49 -11.81 8.76 -12.55
CA GLY A 49 -12.80 9.56 -11.81
C GLY A 49 -13.23 9.00 -10.45
N GLY A 50 -12.64 7.88 -10.01
CA GLY A 50 -12.87 7.32 -8.67
C GLY A 50 -11.79 7.70 -7.66
N SER A 51 -11.99 7.26 -6.42
CA SER A 51 -10.99 7.30 -5.35
C SER A 51 -10.68 5.91 -4.80
N CYS A 52 -9.46 5.75 -4.28
CA CYS A 52 -9.11 4.57 -3.51
C CYS A 52 -9.87 4.60 -2.19
N VAL A 53 -10.70 3.59 -1.94
CA VAL A 53 -11.52 3.51 -0.71
C VAL A 53 -10.68 3.44 0.57
N VAL A 54 -9.48 2.85 0.49
CA VAL A 54 -8.54 2.73 1.62
C VAL A 54 -7.90 4.09 1.90
N CYS A 55 -7.36 4.76 0.88
CA CYS A 55 -6.65 6.02 1.06
C CYS A 55 -7.57 7.25 1.11
N ASN A 56 -8.81 7.12 0.63
CA ASN A 56 -9.72 8.23 0.35
C ASN A 56 -9.09 9.32 -0.55
N THR A 57 -8.19 8.92 -1.45
CA THR A 57 -7.52 9.80 -2.41
C THR A 57 -7.90 9.43 -3.84
N PRO A 58 -7.98 10.40 -4.77
CA PRO A 58 -8.22 10.11 -6.18
C PRO A 58 -7.21 9.11 -6.73
N TRP A 59 -7.66 8.23 -7.63
CA TRP A 59 -6.75 7.27 -8.26
C TRP A 59 -5.66 7.99 -9.07
N ASN A 60 -4.41 7.58 -8.86
CA ASN A 60 -3.31 7.88 -9.76
C ASN A 60 -3.43 7.00 -11.02
N PRO A 61 -3.10 7.49 -12.23
CA PRO A 61 -2.97 6.65 -13.42
C PRO A 61 -2.09 5.41 -13.21
N ASP A 62 -1.10 5.46 -12.31
CA ASP A 62 -0.34 4.28 -11.89
C ASP A 62 -0.95 3.60 -10.65
N VAL A 63 -1.94 2.74 -10.91
CA VAL A 63 -2.65 1.95 -9.89
C VAL A 63 -1.73 0.98 -9.16
N GLU A 64 -0.78 0.34 -9.87
CA GLU A 64 0.16 -0.62 -9.27
C GLU A 64 1.06 0.09 -8.24
N SER A 65 1.62 1.24 -8.63
CA SER A 65 2.45 2.05 -7.73
C SER A 65 1.66 2.57 -6.53
N HIS A 66 0.43 3.05 -6.72
CA HIS A 66 -0.42 3.48 -5.60
C HIS A 66 -0.67 2.34 -4.61
N LEU A 67 -1.09 1.18 -5.12
CA LEU A 67 -1.45 0.02 -4.31
C LEU A 67 -0.24 -0.65 -3.65
N LEU A 68 1.01 -0.37 -4.05
CA LEU A 68 2.23 -0.84 -3.39
C LEU A 68 2.92 0.25 -2.56
N SER A 69 2.37 1.46 -2.52
CA SER A 69 2.96 2.57 -1.81
C SER A 69 2.97 2.36 -0.28
N LEU A 70 3.96 2.97 0.38
CA LEU A 70 4.03 2.98 1.84
C LEU A 70 2.79 3.64 2.48
N GLU A 71 2.25 4.67 1.83
CA GLU A 71 1.06 5.38 2.29
C GLU A 71 -0.18 4.47 2.28
N HIS A 72 -0.41 3.74 1.18
CA HIS A 72 -1.49 2.77 1.09
C HIS A 72 -1.33 1.67 2.15
N PHE A 73 -0.13 1.13 2.32
CA PHE A 73 0.18 0.14 3.34
C PHE A 73 -0.12 0.65 4.76
N ASN A 74 0.31 1.86 5.10
CA ASN A 74 0.08 2.45 6.43
C ASN A 74 -1.41 2.65 6.70
N MET A 75 -2.17 3.14 5.71
CA MET A 75 -3.60 3.37 5.84
C MET A 75 -4.37 2.06 5.99
N LEU A 76 -4.04 1.05 5.16
CA LEU A 76 -4.62 -0.28 5.26
C LEU A 76 -4.32 -0.91 6.63
N SER A 77 -3.07 -0.79 7.10
CA SER A 77 -2.64 -1.31 8.40
C SER A 77 -3.37 -0.62 9.56
N SER A 78 -3.54 0.71 9.49
CA SER A 78 -4.29 1.47 10.50
C SER A 78 -5.74 1.04 10.59
N ARG A 79 -6.45 0.94 9.45
CA ARG A 79 -7.84 0.46 9.41
C ARG A 79 -7.97 -0.97 9.91
N THR A 80 -7.01 -1.81 9.58
CA THR A 80 -6.97 -3.20 10.04
C THR A 80 -6.80 -3.25 11.57
N ALA A 81 -5.90 -2.44 12.13
CA ALA A 81 -5.68 -2.39 13.58
C ALA A 81 -6.88 -1.81 14.35
N GLU A 82 -7.65 -0.91 13.74
CA GLU A 82 -8.87 -0.35 14.33
C GLU A 82 -10.00 -1.38 14.44
N HIS A 83 -10.15 -2.22 13.41
CA HIS A 83 -11.27 -3.15 13.32
C HIS A 83 -10.95 -4.58 13.77
N ILE A 84 -9.67 -4.99 13.73
CA ILE A 84 -9.24 -6.36 14.02
C ILE A 84 -8.35 -6.38 15.26
N PRO A 85 -8.78 -7.05 16.35
CA PRO A 85 -7.91 -7.27 17.50
C PRO A 85 -6.63 -8.01 17.10
N ALA A 86 -5.49 -7.59 17.66
CA ALA A 86 -4.19 -8.19 17.34
C ALA A 86 -4.14 -9.72 17.54
N ALA A 87 -4.88 -10.25 18.53
CA ALA A 87 -4.99 -11.68 18.77
C ALA A 87 -5.71 -12.44 17.63
N ALA A 88 -6.63 -11.77 16.92
CA ALA A 88 -7.38 -12.36 15.81
C ALA A 88 -6.63 -12.30 14.47
N MET A 89 -5.63 -11.42 14.34
CA MET A 89 -4.81 -11.26 13.13
C MET A 89 -3.99 -12.50 12.76
N ALA A 90 -3.78 -13.43 13.71
CA ALA A 90 -3.11 -14.70 13.45
C ALA A 90 -3.94 -15.61 12.51
N ASP A 91 -5.25 -15.45 12.51
CA ASP A 91 -6.16 -16.18 11.63
C ASP A 91 -6.44 -15.39 10.37
N LYS A 92 -5.90 -15.85 9.24
CA LYS A 92 -6.11 -15.20 7.93
C LYS A 92 -7.57 -15.23 7.47
N SER A 93 -8.38 -16.17 7.96
CA SER A 93 -9.81 -16.24 7.63
C SER A 93 -10.60 -15.08 8.23
N ILE A 94 -10.03 -14.39 9.22
CA ILE A 94 -10.68 -13.29 9.90
C ILE A 94 -11.04 -12.17 8.92
N LEU A 95 -10.17 -11.88 7.95
CA LEU A 95 -10.42 -10.86 6.93
C LEU A 95 -11.65 -11.17 6.05
N ALA A 96 -12.05 -12.44 5.96
CA ALA A 96 -13.18 -12.90 5.17
C ALA A 96 -14.46 -13.18 5.99
N SER A 97 -14.39 -13.08 7.33
CA SER A 97 -15.49 -13.52 8.22
C SER A 97 -15.66 -12.70 9.50
N GLY A 98 -14.92 -11.60 9.67
CA GLY A 98 -15.02 -10.73 10.84
C GLY A 98 -16.22 -9.78 10.85
N ALA A 99 -16.37 -9.02 11.95
CA ALA A 99 -17.48 -8.06 12.13
C ALA A 99 -17.46 -6.90 11.13
N TRP A 100 -16.32 -6.64 10.49
CA TRP A 100 -16.16 -5.70 9.38
C TRP A 100 -16.55 -6.30 8.03
N VAL A 101 -17.09 -7.51 8.00
CA VAL A 101 -17.65 -8.13 6.79
C VAL A 101 -19.17 -8.13 6.88
N GLN A 102 -19.82 -7.33 6.05
CA GLN A 102 -21.26 -7.32 5.89
C GLN A 102 -21.67 -8.37 4.85
N SER A 103 -22.49 -9.36 5.22
CA SER A 103 -23.03 -10.34 4.27
C SER A 103 -24.43 -9.92 3.81
N PHE A 104 -24.71 -10.07 2.51
CA PHE A 104 -26.01 -9.77 1.91
C PHE A 104 -26.81 -11.06 1.68
N PRO A 105 -28.16 -10.99 1.66
CA PRO A 105 -29.01 -12.17 1.49
C PRO A 105 -28.77 -12.96 0.20
N ALA A 106 -28.26 -12.32 -0.86
CA ALA A 106 -27.95 -12.95 -2.13
C ALA A 106 -26.54 -13.60 -2.17
N GLY A 107 -25.80 -13.56 -1.04
CA GLY A 107 -24.53 -14.27 -0.86
C GLY A 107 -23.30 -13.40 -1.05
N GLU A 108 -23.44 -12.17 -1.53
CA GLU A 108 -22.35 -11.21 -1.61
C GLU A 108 -21.87 -10.82 -0.21
N LYS A 109 -20.58 -10.54 -0.09
CA LYS A 109 -20.02 -10.01 1.15
C LYS A 109 -19.34 -8.69 0.87
N PHE A 110 -19.37 -7.73 1.79
CA PHE A 110 -18.63 -6.48 1.69
C PHE A 110 -17.68 -6.35 2.87
N ASN A 111 -16.38 -6.24 2.58
CA ASN A 111 -15.37 -5.99 3.58
C ASN A 111 -15.18 -4.48 3.75
N HIS A 112 -15.58 -3.94 4.89
CA HIS A 112 -15.50 -2.50 5.19
C HIS A 112 -14.06 -1.98 5.33
N ILE A 113 -13.09 -2.84 5.66
CA ILE A 113 -11.66 -2.46 5.78
C ILE A 113 -11.10 -2.16 4.39
N THR A 114 -11.37 -3.04 3.43
CA THR A 114 -10.83 -2.97 2.06
C THR A 114 -11.79 -2.31 1.08
N GLY A 115 -13.05 -2.09 1.46
CA GLY A 115 -14.12 -1.62 0.61
C GLY A 115 -14.45 -2.54 -0.56
N ALA A 116 -14.13 -3.83 -0.46
CA ALA A 116 -14.33 -4.80 -1.54
C ALA A 116 -15.59 -5.64 -1.32
N LEU A 117 -16.35 -5.91 -2.40
CA LEU A 117 -17.32 -7.00 -2.44
C LEU A 117 -16.55 -8.32 -2.69
N CYS A 118 -16.71 -9.33 -1.81
CA CYS A 118 -16.16 -10.68 -1.96
C CYS A 118 -17.20 -11.64 -2.53
#